data_AF-A0A7C5YG64-F1
#
_entry.id   AF-A0A7C5YG64-F1
#
_cell.length_a   1.000
_cell.length_b   1.000
_cell.length_c   1.000
_cell.angle_alpha   90.00
_cell.angle_beta   90.00
_cell.angle_gamma   90.00
#
_symmetry.space_group_name_H-M   'P 1'
#
loop_
_entity.id
_entity.type
_entity.pdbx_description
1 polymer ?
#
loop_
_entity_poly.entity_id
_entity_poly.type
_entity_poly.pdbx_seq_one_letter_code
_entity_poly.pdbx_strand_id
1 'polypeptide(L)'
;MIELKARLYDIEIELKKLKQEKQEKRQRLKEKALTLKADLFLHTELAIAKEIELLAQELANICERMIALGIEKQDLERRLELCQ
;
A
#
# COMPACT_ATOMS: atom_id res chain seq x y z
N MET A 1 -23.52 -14.26 10.28
CA MET A 1 -22.48 -15.22 9.82
C MET A 1 -22.15 -15.07 8.33
N ILE A 2 -23.13 -15.08 7.42
CA ILE A 2 -22.91 -14.91 5.97
C ILE A 2 -22.23 -13.57 5.65
N GLU A 3 -22.71 -12.48 6.24
CA GLU A 3 -22.16 -11.12 6.04
C GLU A 3 -20.72 -10.98 6.54
N LEU A 4 -20.35 -11.63 7.66
CA LEU A 4 -18.97 -11.63 8.17
C LEU A 4 -18.02 -12.33 7.20
N LYS A 5 -18.43 -13.48 6.65
CA LYS A 5 -17.64 -14.22 5.66
C LYS A 5 -17.48 -13.45 4.35
N ALA A 6 -18.53 -12.77 3.89
CA ALA A 6 -18.47 -11.90 2.71
C ALA A 6 -17.48 -10.76 2.91
N ARG A 7 -17.54 -10.06 4.06
CA ARG A 7 -16.59 -8.97 4.35
C ARG A 7 -15.14 -9.47 4.46
N LEU A 8 -14.92 -10.62 5.09
CA LEU A 8 -13.59 -11.24 5.15
C LEU A 8 -13.01 -11.50 3.75
N TYR A 9 -13.85 -12.01 2.83
CA TYR A 9 -13.46 -12.23 1.45
C TYR A 9 -13.11 -10.91 0.71
N ASP A 10 -13.90 -9.86 0.91
CA ASP A 10 -13.63 -8.54 0.35
C ASP A 10 -12.30 -7.97 0.85
N ILE A 11 -12.04 -8.08 2.16
CA ILE A 11 -10.77 -7.64 2.77
C ILE A 11 -9.58 -8.39 2.16
N GLU A 12 -9.71 -9.70 1.91
CA GLU A 12 -8.63 -10.48 1.28
C GLU A 12 -8.34 -10.03 -0.15
N ILE A 13 -9.38 -9.70 -0.92
CA ILE A 13 -9.24 -9.13 -2.26
C ILE A 13 -8.55 -7.76 -2.19
N GLU A 14 -9.00 -6.89 -1.29
CA GLU A 14 -8.44 -5.54 -1.10
C GLU A 14 -6.95 -5.62 -0.70
N LEU A 15 -6.60 -6.49 0.25
CA LEU A 15 -5.21 -6.72 0.66
C LEU A 15 -4.34 -7.23 -0.49
N LYS A 16 -4.86 -8.10 -1.36
CA LYS A 16 -4.13 -8.58 -2.54
C LYS A 16 -3.86 -7.43 -3.52
N LYS A 17 -4.85 -6.58 -3.78
CA LYS A 17 -4.72 -5.40 -4.64
C LYS A 17 -3.70 -4.40 -4.07
N LEU A 18 -3.79 -4.08 -2.78
CA LEU A 18 -2.86 -3.16 -2.12
C LEU A 18 -1.41 -3.69 -2.11
N LYS A 19 -1.22 -5.01 -1.96
CA LYS A 19 0.12 -5.62 -2.07
C LYS A 19 0.72 -5.40 -3.47
N GLN A 20 -0.08 -5.57 -4.51
CA GLN A 20 0.37 -5.34 -5.89
C GLN A 20 0.69 -3.87 -6.14
N GLU A 21 -0.20 -2.95 -5.75
CA GLU A 21 0.01 -1.51 -5.89
C GLU A 21 1.27 -1.03 -5.13
N LYS A 22 1.49 -1.55 -3.91
CA LYS A 22 2.70 -1.29 -3.13
C LYS A 22 3.96 -1.73 -3.89
N GLN A 23 3.94 -2.91 -4.51
CA GLN A 23 5.08 -3.43 -5.25
C GLN A 23 5.38 -2.58 -6.49
N GLU A 24 4.35 -2.19 -7.24
CA GLU A 24 4.47 -1.33 -8.42
C GLU A 24 5.02 0.06 -8.06
N LYS A 25 4.48 0.71 -7.02
CA LYS A 25 4.99 2.02 -6.55
C LYS A 25 6.42 1.92 -6.02
N ARG A 26 6.77 0.83 -5.32
CA ARG A 26 8.15 0.61 -4.84
C ARG A 26 9.13 0.43 -6.00
N GLN A 27 8.71 -0.22 -7.08
CA GLN A 27 9.51 -0.37 -8.29
C GLN A 27 9.75 0.99 -8.96
N ARG A 28 8.68 1.80 -9.14
CA ARG A 28 8.80 3.17 -9.67
C ARG A 28 9.71 4.06 -8.82
N LEU A 29 9.62 3.95 -7.49
CA LEU A 29 10.49 4.70 -6.58
C LEU A 29 11.97 4.36 -6.80
N LYS A 30 12.30 3.08 -6.99
CA LYS A 30 13.68 2.65 -7.30
C LYS A 30 14.16 3.21 -8.63
N GLU A 31 13.33 3.17 -9.65
CA GLU A 31 13.65 3.71 -10.97
C GLU A 31 13.95 5.23 -10.91
N LYS A 32 13.11 6.00 -10.19
CA LYS A 32 13.34 7.45 -10.00
C LYS A 32 14.58 7.77 -9.15
N ALA A 33 14.85 6.96 -8.13
CA ALA A 33 16.06 7.12 -7.32
C ALA A 33 17.35 6.85 -8.13
N LEU A 34 17.29 5.94 -9.11
CA LEU A 34 18.40 5.66 -10.01
C LEU A 34 18.63 6.78 -11.03
N THR A 35 17.56 7.43 -11.53
CA THR A 35 17.70 8.60 -12.42
C THR A 35 18.38 9.79 -11.74
N LEU A 36 18.21 9.96 -10.43
CA LEU A 36 18.91 11.00 -9.66
C LEU A 36 20.44 10.84 -9.62
N LYS A 37 20.97 9.62 -9.83
CA LYS A 37 22.42 9.37 -9.88
C LYS A 37 23.06 9.68 -11.23
N ALA A 38 22.26 9.92 -12.27
CA ALA A 38 22.74 10.16 -13.64
C ALA A 38 22.37 11.58 -14.08
N ASP A 39 23.35 12.49 -14.03
CA ASP A 39 23.44 13.76 -14.77
C ASP A 39 22.15 14.61 -14.91
N LEU A 40 21.72 15.29 -13.84
CA LEU A 40 20.61 16.26 -13.93
C LEU A 40 20.97 17.61 -13.30
N PHE A 41 20.62 18.69 -14.01
CA PHE A 41 20.74 20.07 -13.53
C PHE A 41 19.83 20.30 -12.31
N LEU A 42 20.19 21.24 -11.42
CA LEU A 42 19.53 21.49 -10.12
C LEU A 42 17.98 21.56 -10.16
N HIS A 43 17.40 22.14 -11.22
CA HIS A 43 15.94 22.24 -11.37
C HIS A 43 15.25 20.89 -11.63
N THR A 44 15.92 19.98 -12.32
CA THR A 44 15.45 18.60 -12.54
C THR A 44 15.60 17.74 -11.29
N GLU A 45 16.61 17.98 -10.46
CA GLU A 45 16.77 17.27 -9.18
C GLU A 45 15.64 17.57 -8.19
N LEU A 46 15.23 18.84 -8.08
CA LEU A 46 14.10 19.26 -7.24
C LEU A 46 12.77 18.64 -7.67
N ALA A 47 12.51 18.59 -8.98
CA ALA A 47 11.31 17.96 -9.53
C ALA A 47 11.27 16.47 -9.19
N ILE A 48 12.37 15.74 -9.41
CA ILE A 48 12.44 14.31 -9.11
C ILE A 48 12.36 14.04 -7.60
N ALA A 49 13.01 14.87 -6.77
CA ALA A 49 12.90 14.76 -5.32
C ALA A 49 11.45 14.91 -4.85
N LYS A 50 10.69 15.85 -5.43
CA LYS A 50 9.27 16.00 -5.10
C LYS A 50 8.43 14.80 -5.53
N GLU A 51 8.73 14.23 -6.68
CA GLU A 51 8.06 13.00 -7.14
C GLU A 51 8.37 11.79 -6.26
N ILE A 52 9.60 11.67 -5.76
CA ILE A 52 10.00 10.65 -4.80
C ILE A 52 9.25 10.84 -3.47
N GLU A 53 9.16 12.07 -2.98
CA GLU A 53 8.40 12.41 -1.76
C GLU A 53 6.93 12.00 -1.90
N LEU A 54 6.28 12.33 -3.02
CA LEU A 54 4.89 11.96 -3.30
C LEU A 54 4.72 10.43 -3.35
N LEU A 55 5.60 9.72 -4.05
CA LEU A 55 5.56 8.25 -4.11
C LEU A 55 5.77 7.60 -2.74
N ALA A 56 6.65 8.17 -1.90
CA ALA A 56 6.88 7.70 -0.55
C ALA A 56 5.64 7.90 0.34
N GLN A 57 4.97 9.05 0.21
CA GLN A 57 3.72 9.33 0.91
C GLN A 57 2.61 8.36 0.49
N GLU A 58 2.46 8.10 -0.80
CA GLU A 58 1.49 7.12 -1.31
C GLU A 58 1.77 5.71 -0.79
N LEU A 59 3.05 5.30 -0.72
CA LEU A 59 3.46 4.02 -0.15
C LEU A 59 3.13 3.92 1.35
N ALA A 60 3.33 5.01 2.11
CA ALA A 60 2.96 5.07 3.52
C ALA A 60 1.45 4.88 3.69
N ASN A 61 0.63 5.60 2.92
CA ASN A 61 -0.83 5.48 2.94
C ASN A 61 -1.30 4.06 2.61
N ILE A 62 -0.69 3.38 1.64
CA ILE A 62 -1.00 1.97 1.33
C ILE A 62 -0.69 1.07 2.53
N CYS A 63 0.45 1.28 3.19
CA CYS A 63 0.82 0.49 4.36
C CYS A 63 -0.14 0.70 5.54
N GLU A 64 -0.56 1.94 5.81
CA GLU A 64 -1.56 2.26 6.83
C GLU A 64 -2.89 1.57 6.56
N ARG A 65 -3.38 1.62 5.30
CA ARG A 65 -4.61 0.92 4.90
C ARG A 65 -4.48 -0.60 5.07
N MET A 66 -3.34 -1.19 4.73
CA MET A 66 -3.10 -2.61 4.93
C MET A 66 -3.13 -3.00 6.42
N ILE A 67 -2.59 -2.15 7.31
CA ILE A 67 -2.64 -2.37 8.76
C ILE A 67 -4.10 -2.32 9.25
N ALA A 68 -4.86 -1.29 8.86
CA ALA A 68 -6.26 -1.14 9.25
C ALA A 68 -7.12 -2.34 8.80
N LEU A 69 -6.97 -2.78 7.55
CA LEU A 69 -7.64 -3.97 7.03
C LEU A 69 -7.19 -5.25 7.76
N GLY A 70 -5.93 -5.33 8.16
CA GLY A 70 -5.40 -6.44 8.96
C GLY A 70 -6.05 -6.54 10.34
N ILE A 71 -6.24 -5.40 11.01
CA ILE A 71 -6.95 -5.33 12.30
C ILE A 71 -8.42 -5.69 12.11
N GLU A 72 -9.10 -5.10 11.11
CA GLU A 72 -10.50 -5.42 10.80
C GLU A 72 -10.70 -6.91 10.53
N LYS A 73 -9.78 -7.53 9.76
CA LYS A 73 -9.80 -8.97 9.49
C LYS A 73 -9.73 -9.79 10.78
N GLN A 74 -8.79 -9.50 11.67
CA GLN A 74 -8.64 -10.22 12.95
C GLN A 74 -9.89 -10.10 13.83
N ASP A 75 -10.50 -8.91 13.89
CA ASP A 75 -11.72 -8.70 14.65
C ASP A 75 -12.90 -9.48 14.06
N LEU A 76 -13.03 -9.50 12.73
CA LEU A 76 -14.06 -10.28 12.04
C LEU A 76 -13.85 -11.80 12.20
N GLU A 77 -12.61 -12.28 12.15
CA GLU A 77 -12.26 -13.68 12.41
C GLU A 77 -12.65 -14.08 13.84
N ARG A 78 -12.27 -13.28 14.85
CA ARG A 78 -12.65 -13.53 16.25
C ARG A 78 -14.17 -13.54 16.44
N ARG A 79 -14.89 -12.59 15.83
CA ARG A 79 -16.37 -12.55 15.89
C ARG A 79 -17.00 -13.76 15.23
N LEU A 80 -16.42 -14.24 14.13
CA LEU A 80 -16.90 -15.42 13.44
C LEU A 80 -16.75 -16.68 14.29
N GLU A 81 -15.62 -16.84 14.98
CA GLU A 81 -15.36 -17.93 15.93
C GLU A 81 -16.36 -17.94 17.10
N LEU A 82 -16.67 -16.76 17.66
CA LEU A 82 -17.65 -16.61 18.75
C LEU A 82 -19.11 -16.87 18.32
N CYS A 83 -19.37 -16.94 17.01
CA CYS A 83 -20.69 -17.21 16.44
C CYS A 83 -20.84 -18.64 15.91
N GLN A 84 -19.83 -19.50 16.11
CA GLN A 84 -19.89 -20.95 15.84
C GLN A 84 -20.50 -21.68 17.04
#